data_AF-B3RVI9-F1
#
_entry.id   AF-B3RVI9-F1
#
_cell.length_a   1.000
_cell.length_b   1.000
_cell.length_c   1.000
_cell.angle_alpha   90.00
_cell.angle_beta   90.00
_cell.angle_gamma   90.00
#
_symmetry.space_group_name_H-M   'P 1'
#
loop_
_entity.id
_entity.type
_entity.pdbx_description
1 polymer ?
#
loop_
_entity_poly.entity_id
_entity_poly.type
_entity_poly.pdbx_seq_one_letter_code
_entity_poly.pdbx_strand_id
1 'polypeptide(L)'
;MAEEETHSLAKEEHKSINYFNTKKEREVLTPFDRVQHVKEGYIAKLHRDDREHKLDLDINGEERERRVPILSSSEYGRRIPIEQPSRTHARLLSKHIYEE
;
A
#
# COMPACT_ATOMS: atom_id res chain seq x y z
N MET A 1 -40.75 -28.10 -11.73
CA MET A 1 -41.47 -26.82 -11.55
C MET A 1 -41.02 -26.24 -10.21
N ALA A 2 -40.15 -25.25 -10.07
CA ALA A 2 -39.24 -24.52 -10.94
C ALA A 2 -38.42 -23.57 -10.03
N GLU A 3 -37.61 -24.08 -9.10
CA GLU A 3 -36.96 -23.21 -8.08
C GLU A 3 -35.46 -23.48 -7.85
N GLU A 4 -34.78 -24.27 -8.70
CA GLU A 4 -33.34 -24.53 -8.55
C GLU A 4 -32.45 -23.73 -9.53
N GLU A 5 -33.01 -22.87 -10.39
CA GLU A 5 -32.26 -22.27 -11.52
C GLU A 5 -32.00 -20.75 -11.42
N THR A 6 -32.12 -20.12 -10.24
CA THR A 6 -31.95 -18.64 -10.13
C THR A 6 -30.68 -18.16 -9.44
N HIS A 7 -29.76 -19.03 -9.03
CA HIS A 7 -28.46 -18.60 -8.49
C HIS A 7 -27.33 -18.51 -9.52
N SER A 8 -27.63 -18.67 -10.82
CA SER A 8 -26.66 -18.59 -11.92
C SER A 8 -26.54 -17.21 -12.60
N LEU A 9 -27.16 -16.17 -12.03
CA LEU A 9 -27.20 -14.82 -12.62
C LEU A 9 -26.76 -13.74 -11.62
N ALA A 10 -25.45 -13.69 -11.33
CA ALA A 10 -24.69 -12.48 -10.96
C ALA A 10 -23.28 -12.87 -10.47
N LYS A 11 -22.54 -13.66 -11.24
CA LYS A 11 -21.07 -13.58 -11.14
C LYS A 11 -20.65 -12.51 -12.15
N GLU A 12 -21.01 -11.26 -11.86
CA GLU A 12 -20.28 -10.16 -12.47
C GLU A 12 -18.82 -10.41 -12.09
N GLU A 13 -17.95 -10.57 -13.08
CA GLU A 13 -16.53 -10.68 -12.85
C GLU A 13 -16.10 -9.40 -12.16
N HIS A 14 -16.09 -9.40 -10.83
CA HIS A 14 -15.47 -8.36 -10.04
C HIS A 14 -13.99 -8.44 -10.38
N LYS A 15 -13.62 -7.71 -11.44
CA LYS A 15 -12.25 -7.49 -11.82
C LYS A 15 -11.55 -7.08 -10.54
N SER A 16 -10.57 -7.85 -10.11
CA SER A 16 -9.79 -7.55 -8.92
C SER A 16 -9.02 -6.25 -9.21
N ILE A 17 -9.63 -5.12 -8.87
CA ILE A 17 -9.04 -3.81 -9.04
C ILE A 17 -7.96 -3.71 -7.96
N ASN A 18 -6.70 -3.85 -8.36
CA ASN A 18 -5.57 -3.49 -7.52
C ASN A 18 -5.25 -1.99 -7.67
N TYR A 19 -4.48 -1.43 -6.74
CA TYR A 19 -4.13 -0.01 -6.72
C TYR A 19 -3.52 0.49 -8.04
N PHE A 20 -2.72 -0.33 -8.71
CA PHE A 20 -2.03 0.02 -9.95
C PHE A 20 -2.84 -0.32 -11.21
N ASN A 21 -4.05 -0.87 -11.07
CA ASN A 21 -4.88 -1.42 -12.15
C ASN A 21 -4.15 -2.45 -13.04
N THR A 22 -3.17 -3.17 -12.50
CA THR A 22 -2.42 -4.21 -13.23
C THR A 22 -3.12 -5.57 -13.11
N LYS A 23 -2.80 -6.51 -14.02
CA LYS A 23 -3.31 -7.89 -13.98
C LYS A 23 -2.47 -8.82 -13.10
N LYS A 24 -1.57 -8.27 -12.27
CA LYS A 24 -0.70 -9.08 -11.42
C LYS A 24 -1.54 -9.82 -10.39
N GLU A 25 -1.49 -11.15 -10.46
CA GLU A 25 -2.04 -12.02 -9.43
C GLU A 25 -1.03 -12.07 -8.28
N ARG A 26 -1.50 -11.74 -7.08
CA ARG A 26 -0.72 -11.91 -5.85
C ARG A 26 -1.28 -13.13 -5.13
N GLU A 27 -0.41 -13.94 -4.56
CA GLU A 27 -0.84 -15.01 -3.65
C GLU A 27 -1.56 -14.37 -2.45
N VAL A 28 -2.89 -14.53 -2.42
CA VAL A 28 -3.70 -14.05 -1.30
C VAL A 28 -3.65 -15.11 -0.21
N LEU A 29 -2.62 -15.03 0.64
CA LEU A 29 -2.57 -15.83 1.86
C LEU A 29 -3.71 -15.43 2.78
N THR A 30 -4.42 -16.42 3.33
CA THR A 30 -5.46 -16.15 4.33
C THR A 30 -4.82 -15.53 5.58
N PRO A 31 -5.58 -14.74 6.37
CA PRO A 31 -5.07 -14.21 7.63
C PRO A 31 -4.56 -15.32 8.56
N PHE A 32 -5.20 -16.50 8.53
CA PHE A 32 -4.79 -17.67 9.27
C PHE A 32 -3.41 -18.16 8.81
N ASP A 33 -3.22 -18.38 7.51
CA ASP A 33 -1.95 -18.85 6.97
C ASP A 33 -0.80 -17.88 7.23
N ARG A 34 -1.09 -16.57 7.15
CA ARG A 34 -0.11 -15.53 7.45
C ARG A 34 0.39 -15.55 8.88
N VAL A 35 -0.42 -16.00 9.84
CA VAL A 35 -0.07 -16.04 11.26
C VAL A 35 0.52 -17.40 11.65
N GLN A 36 -0.02 -18.49 11.13
CA GLN A 36 0.33 -19.85 11.55
C GLN A 36 1.47 -20.48 10.74
N HIS A 37 1.63 -20.07 9.47
CA HIS A 37 2.67 -20.60 8.58
C HIS A 37 3.81 -19.60 8.37
N VAL A 38 4.04 -18.71 9.34
CA VAL A 38 5.23 -17.85 9.34
C VAL A 38 6.46 -18.75 9.36
N LYS A 39 7.41 -18.52 8.44
CA LYS A 39 8.70 -19.21 8.48
C LYS A 39 9.46 -18.76 9.73
N GLU A 40 9.38 -19.55 10.79
CA GLU A 40 10.11 -19.34 12.05
C GLU A 40 11.59 -19.74 11.89
N GLY A 41 12.30 -19.08 10.99
CA GLY A 41 13.73 -19.27 10.79
C GLY A 41 14.52 -18.16 11.47
N TYR A 42 14.96 -18.36 12.72
CA TYR A 42 15.97 -17.47 13.31
C TYR A 42 17.31 -17.70 12.61
N ILE A 43 17.61 -16.88 11.61
CA ILE A 43 18.93 -16.84 10.98
C ILE A 43 19.77 -15.87 11.81
N ALA A 44 20.61 -16.40 12.71
CA ALA A 44 21.45 -15.61 13.60
C ALA A 44 22.40 -14.61 12.89
N LYS A 45 22.68 -14.86 11.60
CA LYS A 45 23.53 -14.01 10.75
C LYS A 45 22.76 -12.89 10.04
N LEU A 46 21.44 -12.88 10.12
CA LEU A 46 20.58 -11.93 9.40
C LEU A 46 20.19 -10.79 10.35
N HIS A 47 20.38 -9.55 9.92
CA HIS A 47 20.00 -8.37 10.69
C HIS A 47 18.48 -8.38 10.95
N ARG A 48 18.04 -7.78 12.06
CA ARG A 48 16.61 -7.72 12.41
C ARG A 48 15.75 -7.12 11.29
N ASP A 49 16.29 -6.15 10.59
CA ASP A 49 15.64 -5.46 9.46
C ASP A 49 15.72 -6.24 8.14
N ASP A 50 16.61 -7.24 8.05
CA ASP A 50 16.76 -8.11 6.88
C ASP A 50 16.00 -9.43 7.02
N ARG A 51 15.39 -9.71 8.19
CA ARG A 51 14.41 -10.78 8.37
C ARG A 51 13.34 -10.64 7.28
N GLU A 52 12.86 -11.75 6.71
CA GLU A 52 11.94 -11.85 5.56
C GLU A 52 10.66 -10.97 5.67
N HIS A 53 10.83 -9.66 5.54
CA HIS A 53 9.78 -8.64 5.52
C HIS A 53 9.89 -7.77 4.28
N LYS A 54 10.77 -8.11 3.34
CA LYS A 54 10.71 -7.57 1.99
C LYS A 54 9.60 -8.28 1.25
N LEU A 55 8.39 -7.75 1.36
CA LEU A 55 7.48 -7.80 0.22
C LEU A 55 8.26 -7.12 -0.92
N ASP A 56 8.76 -7.91 -1.88
CA ASP A 56 9.52 -7.42 -3.03
C ASP A 56 8.56 -6.66 -3.95
N LEU A 57 8.23 -5.44 -3.54
CA LEU A 57 7.28 -4.57 -4.22
C LEU A 57 8.07 -3.71 -5.21
N ASP A 58 8.03 -4.04 -6.48
CA ASP A 58 8.50 -3.17 -7.55
C ASP A 58 7.49 -2.04 -7.83
N ILE A 59 7.43 -1.09 -6.90
CA ILE A 59 6.52 0.05 -6.95
C ILE A 59 6.84 0.94 -8.16
N ASN A 60 8.13 1.12 -8.48
CA ASN A 60 8.55 1.98 -9.58
C ASN A 60 8.15 1.38 -10.94
N GLY A 61 8.34 0.08 -11.14
CA GLY A 61 7.85 -0.62 -12.32
C GLY A 61 6.32 -0.53 -12.45
N GLU A 62 5.60 -0.81 -11.36
CA GLU A 62 4.12 -0.73 -11.35
C GLU A 62 3.61 0.68 -11.63
N GLU A 63 4.27 1.71 -11.11
CA GLU A 63 3.90 3.10 -11.34
C GLU A 63 4.18 3.57 -12.78
N ARG A 64 5.24 3.03 -13.43
CA ARG A 64 5.55 3.30 -14.84
C ARG A 64 4.54 2.69 -15.81
N GLU A 65 3.99 1.52 -15.48
CA GLU A 65 2.94 0.87 -16.27
C GLU A 65 1.58 1.58 -16.15
N ARG A 66 1.41 2.41 -15.11
CA ARG A 66 0.18 3.13 -14.84
C ARG A 66 -0.07 4.20 -15.90
N ARG A 67 -1.31 4.28 -16.40
CA ARG A 67 -1.71 5.23 -17.46
C ARG A 67 -1.41 6.70 -17.11
N VAL A 68 -1.59 7.08 -15.84
CA VAL A 68 -1.33 8.44 -15.34
C VAL A 68 -0.52 8.33 -14.06
N PRO A 69 0.76 8.74 -14.04
CA PRO A 69 1.57 8.73 -12.82
C PRO A 69 0.95 9.60 -11.71
N ILE A 70 1.11 9.20 -10.43
CA ILE A 70 0.52 9.85 -9.25
C ILE A 70 0.87 11.33 -9.22
N LEU A 71 2.15 11.66 -9.37
CA LEU A 71 2.64 13.04 -9.29
C LEU A 71 2.10 13.94 -10.41
N SER A 72 1.74 13.35 -11.56
CA SER A 72 1.11 14.07 -12.67
C SER A 72 -0.41 14.08 -12.61
N SER A 73 -1.02 13.34 -11.67
CA SER A 73 -2.46 13.27 -11.53
C SER A 73 -2.99 14.57 -10.92
N SER A 74 -3.99 15.16 -11.58
CA SER A 74 -4.72 16.33 -11.06
C SER A 74 -5.52 16.04 -9.80
N GLU A 75 -5.82 14.77 -9.52
CA GLU A 75 -6.50 14.35 -8.29
C GLU A 75 -5.55 14.25 -7.10
N TYR A 76 -4.27 13.97 -7.34
CA TYR A 76 -3.30 13.83 -6.26
C TYR A 76 -3.04 15.19 -5.61
N GLY A 77 -3.16 15.24 -4.28
CA GLY A 77 -3.02 16.49 -3.51
C GLY A 77 -4.21 17.44 -3.58
N ARG A 78 -5.29 17.11 -4.31
CA ARG A 78 -6.50 17.95 -4.38
C ARG A 78 -7.29 17.99 -3.07
N ARG A 79 -7.14 16.96 -2.23
CA ARG A 79 -7.90 16.84 -0.97
C ARG A 79 -7.38 17.83 0.07
N ILE A 80 -8.31 18.37 0.85
CA ILE A 80 -7.99 19.17 2.04
C ILE A 80 -7.13 18.29 2.97
N PRO A 81 -6.05 18.82 3.57
CA PRO A 81 -5.26 18.08 4.54
C PRO A 81 -6.16 17.49 5.64
N ILE A 82 -6.05 16.18 5.85
CA ILE A 82 -6.80 15.47 6.89
C ILE A 82 -6.34 15.94 8.28
N GLU A 83 -5.05 16.21 8.39
CA GLU A 83 -4.41 16.68 9.61
C GLU A 83 -3.93 18.12 9.43
N GLN A 84 -4.11 18.93 10.47
CA GLN A 84 -3.60 20.29 10.51
C GLN A 84 -2.09 20.24 10.79
N PRO A 85 -1.23 20.81 9.92
CA PRO A 85 0.20 20.81 10.16
C PRO A 85 0.51 21.64 11.41
N SER A 86 0.89 20.97 12.50
CA SER A 86 1.28 21.62 13.75
C SER A 86 2.79 21.85 13.80
N ARG A 87 3.20 23.02 14.29
CA ARG A 87 4.61 23.37 14.53
C ARG A 87 5.01 23.15 15.99
N THR A 88 4.21 22.44 16.77
CA THR A 88 4.42 22.18 18.21
C THR A 88 5.75 21.50 18.51
N HIS A 89 6.22 20.64 17.59
CA HIS A 89 7.50 19.94 17.70
C HIS A 89 8.52 20.42 16.67
N ALA A 90 8.26 21.52 15.95
CA ALA A 90 9.25 22.10 15.07
C ALA A 90 10.41 22.63 15.92
N ARG A 91 11.64 22.14 15.66
CA ARG A 91 12.83 22.73 16.28
C ARG A 91 12.89 24.19 15.86
N LEU A 92 12.65 25.09 16.80
CA LEU A 92 12.91 26.51 16.62
C LEU A 92 14.43 26.66 16.47
N LEU A 93 14.91 26.91 15.25
CA LEU A 93 16.19 27.57 15.08
C LEU A 93 16.02 28.97 15.68
N SER A 94 16.63 29.17 16.85
CA SER A 94 16.56 30.41 17.61
C SER A 94 16.87 31.61 16.72
N LYS A 95 15.91 32.54 16.62
CA LYS A 95 16.12 33.90 16.11
C LYS A 95 17.07 34.64 17.08
N HIS A 96 18.37 34.56 16.87
CA HIS A 96 19.35 35.43 17.53
C HIS A 96 20.51 35.76 16.58
N ILE A 97 20.19 36.35 15.44
CA ILE A 97 21.12 37.10 14.56
C ILE A 97 20.12 38.03 13.84
N TYR A 98 19.93 39.31 14.18
CA TYR A 98 20.86 40.43 14.23
C TYR A 98 20.30 41.48 15.21
N GLU A 99 21.14 42.01 16.09
CA GLU A 99 20.99 43.37 16.63
C GLU A 99 22.24 44.13 16.16
N GLU A 100 22.01 45.23 15.44
CA GLU A 100 23.03 46.24 15.05
C GLU A 100 23.32 47.20 16.20
#